data_AF-A0A939YFW4-F1
#
_entry.id   AF-A0A939YFW4-F1
#
_cell.length_a   1.000
_cell.length_b   1.000
_cell.length_c   1.000
_cell.angle_alpha   90.00
_cell.angle_beta   90.00
_cell.angle_gamma   90.00
#
_symmetry.space_group_name_H-M   'P 1'
#
loop_
_entity.id
_entity.type
_entity.pdbx_description
1 polymer ?
#
loop_
_entity_poly.entity_id
_entity_poly.type
_entity_poly.pdbx_seq_one_letter_code
_entity_poly.pdbx_strand_id
1 'polypeptide(L)'
;MNKESILAKCPTDIHKAFLEYAIGFFEEKSCKALLKGSICKGTAHRFSDIDLVLKRMDKETADSFIYGFGDVALISRTERPAGIIIVIYTNGLSLDLDFRDKITREEFENSDIIGNEFESEDIGEELSRCENILESEKTDEWESMKRLFHRSLIKWLGGKTESGYSILKEITDFMKNEKIDIPDFSGDYKHDFRVTLESYNAVSQLEQKYYSVIENLYALL
;
A
#
# COMPACT_ATOMS: atom_id res chain seq x y z
N MET A 1 9.31 -1.07 -23.84
CA MET A 1 8.25 -0.67 -22.88
C MET A 1 7.23 0.24 -23.57
N ASN A 2 5.92 -0.06 -23.53
CA ASN A 2 4.88 0.84 -24.05
C ASN A 2 4.25 1.64 -22.90
N LYS A 3 4.88 2.77 -22.55
CA LYS A 3 4.45 3.68 -21.48
C LYS A 3 2.97 4.08 -21.64
N GLU A 4 2.52 4.35 -22.87
CA GLU A 4 1.14 4.75 -23.14
C GLU A 4 0.14 3.65 -22.77
N SER A 5 0.48 2.39 -23.01
CA SER A 5 -0.35 1.23 -22.64
C SER A 5 -0.53 1.12 -21.12
N ILE A 6 0.55 1.33 -20.34
CA ILE A 6 0.49 1.28 -18.87
C ILE A 6 -0.38 2.42 -18.33
N LEU A 7 -0.13 3.64 -18.80
CA LEU A 7 -0.85 4.83 -18.31
C LEU A 7 -2.33 4.80 -18.68
N ALA A 8 -2.70 4.18 -19.80
CA ALA A 8 -4.10 4.00 -20.20
C ALA A 8 -4.91 3.11 -19.23
N LYS A 9 -4.24 2.27 -18.42
CA LYS A 9 -4.89 1.41 -17.42
C LYS A 9 -5.16 2.14 -16.09
N CYS A 10 -4.69 3.37 -15.94
CA CYS A 10 -4.81 4.11 -14.68
C CYS A 10 -6.27 4.56 -14.44
N PRO A 11 -6.82 4.35 -13.23
CA PRO A 11 -8.20 4.70 -12.93
C PRO A 11 -8.41 6.20 -12.65
N THR A 12 -7.35 6.95 -12.35
CA THR A 12 -7.42 8.40 -12.06
C THR A 12 -6.14 9.11 -12.50
N ASP A 13 -6.20 10.44 -12.56
CA ASP A 13 -5.04 11.29 -12.84
C ASP A 13 -3.92 11.14 -11.80
N ILE A 14 -4.25 10.94 -10.51
CA ILE A 14 -3.25 10.72 -9.45
C ILE A 14 -2.44 9.44 -9.70
N HIS A 15 -3.09 8.33 -10.04
CA HIS A 15 -2.40 7.07 -10.40
C HIS A 15 -1.50 7.26 -11.62
N LYS A 16 -2.01 7.98 -12.63
CA LYS A 16 -1.26 8.29 -13.84
C LYS A 16 -0.02 9.13 -13.53
N ALA A 17 -0.18 10.21 -12.76
CA ALA A 17 0.91 11.08 -12.35
C ALA A 17 1.98 10.32 -11.55
N PHE A 18 1.56 9.41 -10.65
CA PHE A 18 2.51 8.57 -9.93
C PHE A 18 3.28 7.63 -10.85
N LEU A 19 2.61 6.94 -11.78
CA LEU A 19 3.31 6.04 -12.70
C LEU A 19 4.20 6.80 -13.69
N GLU A 20 3.82 8.01 -14.12
CA GLU A 20 4.69 8.89 -14.90
C GLU A 20 5.95 9.26 -14.14
N TYR A 21 5.81 9.64 -12.86
CA TYR A 21 6.91 9.89 -11.94
C TYR A 21 7.79 8.65 -11.77
N ALA A 22 7.20 7.51 -11.45
CA ALA A 22 7.94 6.27 -11.17
C ALA A 22 8.72 5.77 -12.39
N ILE A 23 8.13 5.82 -13.59
CA ILE A 23 8.82 5.48 -14.83
C ILE A 23 10.03 6.40 -15.03
N GLY A 24 9.86 7.72 -14.90
CA GLY A 24 10.96 8.67 -15.05
C GLY A 24 12.06 8.47 -14.02
N PHE A 25 11.68 8.24 -12.75
CA PHE A 25 12.62 7.97 -11.67
C PHE A 25 13.43 6.69 -11.93
N PHE A 26 12.79 5.60 -12.32
CA PHE A 26 13.49 4.33 -12.55
C PHE A 26 14.38 4.36 -13.80
N GLU A 27 13.97 5.07 -14.86
CA GLU A 27 14.82 5.32 -16.02
C GLU A 27 16.07 6.14 -15.62
N GLU A 28 15.90 7.23 -14.87
CA GLU A 28 17.01 8.09 -14.43
C GLU A 28 17.99 7.35 -13.51
N LYS A 29 17.46 6.61 -12.52
CA LYS A 29 18.27 5.89 -11.52
C LYS A 29 18.69 4.49 -11.97
N SER A 30 18.40 4.10 -13.22
CA SER A 30 18.69 2.76 -13.75
C SER A 30 18.14 1.61 -12.88
N CYS A 31 16.99 1.84 -12.26
CA CYS A 31 16.32 0.89 -11.38
C CYS A 31 15.39 -0.04 -12.17
N LYS A 32 15.14 -1.24 -11.64
CA LYS A 32 14.27 -2.26 -12.25
C LYS A 32 13.03 -2.48 -11.39
N ALA A 33 11.85 -2.40 -11.99
CA ALA A 33 10.60 -2.62 -11.27
C ALA A 33 9.53 -3.26 -12.15
N LEU A 34 8.61 -3.99 -11.52
CA LEU A 34 7.43 -4.56 -12.13
C LEU A 34 6.18 -3.91 -11.52
N LEU A 35 5.27 -3.48 -12.38
CA LEU A 35 3.91 -3.10 -12.01
C LEU A 35 3.02 -4.33 -12.02
N LYS A 36 2.38 -4.61 -10.88
CA LYS A 36 1.49 -5.75 -10.66
C LYS A 36 0.06 -5.28 -10.42
N GLY A 37 -0.77 -6.23 -10.00
CA GLY A 37 -2.05 -5.92 -9.40
C GLY A 37 -3.12 -5.50 -10.39
N SER A 38 -4.08 -4.74 -9.87
CA SER A 38 -5.29 -4.36 -10.60
C SER A 38 -5.01 -3.43 -11.78
N ILE A 39 -4.00 -2.55 -11.68
CA ILE A 39 -3.61 -1.65 -12.77
C ILE A 39 -3.02 -2.44 -13.93
N CYS A 40 -2.04 -3.31 -13.68
CA CYS A 40 -1.46 -4.18 -14.71
C CYS A 40 -2.54 -4.97 -15.48
N LYS A 41 -3.57 -5.43 -14.76
CA LYS A 41 -4.70 -6.22 -15.27
C LYS A 41 -5.82 -5.37 -15.92
N GLY A 42 -5.77 -4.04 -15.83
CA GLY A 42 -6.81 -3.15 -16.33
C GLY A 42 -8.14 -3.25 -15.57
N THR A 43 -8.12 -3.68 -14.30
CA THR A 43 -9.29 -3.85 -13.44
C THR A 43 -9.29 -2.91 -12.24
N ALA A 44 -8.35 -1.95 -12.20
CA ALA A 44 -8.24 -0.97 -11.14
C ALA A 44 -9.45 -0.02 -11.10
N HIS A 45 -9.78 0.43 -9.89
CA HIS A 45 -10.78 1.47 -9.64
C HIS A 45 -10.11 2.64 -8.90
N ARG A 46 -10.84 3.74 -8.70
CA ARG A 46 -10.30 4.99 -8.15
C ARG A 46 -9.68 4.91 -6.74
N PHE A 47 -9.84 3.79 -6.04
CA PHE A 47 -9.32 3.54 -4.69
C PHE A 47 -8.35 2.34 -4.67
N SER A 48 -7.94 1.86 -5.84
CA SER A 48 -6.95 0.79 -5.92
C SER A 48 -5.59 1.29 -5.45
N ASP A 49 -4.84 0.36 -4.88
CA ASP A 49 -3.41 0.47 -4.59
C ASP A 49 -2.59 0.32 -5.88
N ILE A 50 -1.33 0.78 -5.84
CA ILE A 50 -0.33 0.50 -6.88
C ILE A 50 0.66 -0.53 -6.33
N ASP A 51 0.60 -1.74 -6.87
CA ASP A 51 1.49 -2.84 -6.52
C ASP A 51 2.79 -2.77 -7.32
N LEU A 52 3.92 -2.51 -6.65
CA LEU A 52 5.24 -2.50 -7.27
C LEU A 52 6.14 -3.58 -6.68
N VAL A 53 6.75 -4.38 -7.55
CA VAL A 53 7.87 -5.25 -7.18
C VAL A 53 9.15 -4.58 -7.65
N LEU A 54 10.03 -4.25 -6.70
CA LEU A 54 11.21 -3.44 -6.93
C LEU A 54 12.44 -4.32 -6.78
N LYS A 55 13.39 -4.26 -7.72
CA LYS A 55 14.71 -4.83 -7.48
C LYS A 55 15.37 -4.07 -6.33
N ARG A 56 16.20 -4.76 -5.53
CA ARG A 56 17.01 -4.17 -4.45
C ARG A 56 17.57 -2.80 -4.86
N MET A 57 17.31 -1.81 -4.03
CA MET A 57 17.93 -0.49 -4.06
C MET A 57 18.46 -0.14 -2.67
N ASP A 58 19.38 0.81 -2.59
CA ASP A 58 19.82 1.34 -1.29
C ASP A 58 18.73 2.22 -0.64
N LYS A 59 18.90 2.48 0.66
CA LYS A 59 17.96 3.27 1.47
C LYS A 59 17.75 4.67 0.90
N GLU A 60 18.82 5.34 0.47
CA GLU A 60 18.76 6.72 -0.03
C GLU A 60 17.94 6.80 -1.33
N THR A 61 18.10 5.81 -2.21
CA THR A 61 17.32 5.69 -3.44
C THR A 61 15.86 5.36 -3.15
N ALA A 62 15.59 4.46 -2.19
CA ALA A 62 14.24 4.13 -1.76
C ALA A 62 13.53 5.34 -1.13
N ASP A 63 14.20 6.06 -0.22
CA ASP A 63 13.69 7.28 0.39
C ASP A 63 13.44 8.34 -0.68
N SER A 64 14.38 8.56 -1.60
CA SER A 64 14.21 9.50 -2.71
C SER A 64 13.01 9.14 -3.59
N PHE A 65 12.79 7.85 -3.87
CA PHE A 65 11.64 7.38 -4.63
C PHE A 65 10.33 7.67 -3.91
N ILE A 66 10.24 7.32 -2.63
CA ILE A 66 9.03 7.46 -1.81
C ILE A 66 8.70 8.93 -1.58
N TYR A 67 9.65 9.73 -1.13
CA TYR A 67 9.41 11.13 -0.77
C TYR A 67 9.46 12.09 -1.97
N GLY A 68 9.97 11.64 -3.13
CA GLY A 68 10.07 12.47 -4.33
C GLY A 68 8.75 12.69 -5.07
N PHE A 69 7.72 11.86 -4.85
CA PHE A 69 6.42 12.03 -5.48
C PHE A 69 5.55 13.09 -4.80
N GLY A 70 5.50 13.07 -3.46
CA GLY A 70 4.62 13.94 -2.70
C GLY A 70 4.65 13.65 -1.20
N ASP A 71 3.76 14.32 -0.47
CA ASP A 71 3.73 14.23 0.98
C ASP A 71 3.20 12.87 1.46
N VAL A 72 4.05 12.15 2.17
CA VAL A 72 3.71 10.87 2.81
C VAL A 72 2.91 11.13 4.09
N ALA A 73 1.81 10.38 4.24
CA ALA A 73 0.95 10.39 5.42
C ALA A 73 1.22 9.20 6.34
N LEU A 74 1.52 8.03 5.79
CA LEU A 74 1.87 6.83 6.55
C LEU A 74 2.89 5.98 5.76
N ILE A 75 3.88 5.44 6.46
CA ILE A 75 4.65 4.28 6.00
C ILE A 75 4.43 3.16 7.01
N SER A 76 4.03 1.98 6.54
CA SER A 76 3.84 0.81 7.38
C SER A 76 4.47 -0.41 6.70
N ARG A 77 4.78 -1.45 7.48
CA ARG A 77 5.19 -2.74 6.91
C ARG A 77 4.11 -3.80 7.11
N THR A 78 3.99 -4.71 6.17
CA THR A 78 3.13 -5.87 6.32
C THR A 78 3.84 -6.96 7.10
N GLU A 79 3.08 -7.70 7.91
CA GLU A 79 3.54 -8.90 8.61
C GLU A 79 3.18 -10.19 7.84
N ARG A 80 2.14 -10.13 6.99
CA ARG A 80 1.62 -11.28 6.24
C ARG A 80 1.16 -10.85 4.83
N PRO A 81 1.95 -11.11 3.78
CA PRO A 81 3.34 -11.58 3.82
C PRO A 81 4.25 -10.56 4.51
N ALA A 82 5.33 -11.00 5.16
CA ALA A 82 6.23 -10.09 5.85
C ALA A 82 7.08 -9.26 4.86
N GLY A 83 7.22 -7.95 5.11
CA GLY A 83 8.24 -7.11 4.47
C GLY A 83 7.78 -6.23 3.30
N ILE A 84 6.50 -6.21 2.93
CA ILE A 84 5.98 -5.22 1.97
C ILE A 84 5.88 -3.87 2.68
N ILE A 85 6.39 -2.83 2.06
CA ILE A 85 6.28 -1.45 2.55
C ILE A 85 5.04 -0.83 1.94
N ILE A 86 4.08 -0.49 2.79
CA ILE A 86 2.86 0.24 2.45
C ILE A 86 3.15 1.73 2.60
N VAL A 87 2.96 2.49 1.53
CA VAL A 87 3.09 3.95 1.55
C VAL A 87 1.73 4.56 1.24
N ILE A 88 1.26 5.46 2.10
CA ILE A 88 0.02 6.22 1.87
C ILE A 88 0.39 7.70 1.81
N TYR A 89 0.05 8.35 0.70
CA TYR A 89 0.25 9.79 0.52
C TYR A 89 -0.95 10.58 1.06
N THR A 90 -0.73 11.86 1.36
CA THR A 90 -1.78 12.78 1.85
C THR A 90 -2.92 12.99 0.85
N ASN A 91 -2.70 12.72 -0.44
CA ASN A 91 -3.74 12.74 -1.48
C ASN A 91 -4.57 11.44 -1.54
N GLY A 92 -4.31 10.46 -0.67
CA GLY A 92 -5.02 9.19 -0.58
C GLY A 92 -4.51 8.09 -1.52
N LEU A 93 -3.46 8.35 -2.34
CA LEU A 93 -2.82 7.29 -3.11
C LEU A 93 -2.06 6.33 -2.18
N SER A 94 -2.22 5.03 -2.42
CA SER A 94 -1.56 3.97 -1.66
C SER A 94 -0.68 3.13 -2.57
N LEU A 95 0.51 2.77 -2.08
CA LEU A 95 1.47 1.91 -2.75
C LEU A 95 1.76 0.67 -1.91
N ASP A 96 1.91 -0.47 -2.58
CA ASP A 96 2.43 -1.70 -2.02
C ASP A 96 3.81 -1.94 -2.65
N LEU A 97 4.88 -1.65 -1.90
CA LEU A 97 6.26 -1.72 -2.36
C LEU A 97 6.92 -3.00 -1.85
N ASP A 98 7.14 -3.97 -2.74
CA ASP A 98 7.74 -5.25 -2.41
C ASP A 98 9.15 -5.36 -3.00
N PHE A 99 10.17 -5.11 -2.17
CA PHE A 99 11.57 -5.14 -2.58
C PHE A 99 12.12 -6.56 -2.66
N ARG A 100 12.76 -6.88 -3.78
CA ARG A 100 13.19 -8.23 -4.14
C ARG A 100 14.67 -8.29 -4.48
N ASP A 101 15.31 -9.34 -3.98
CA ASP A 101 16.61 -9.77 -4.47
C ASP A 101 16.48 -10.47 -5.81
N LYS A 102 15.45 -11.30 -5.96
CA LYS A 102 15.08 -11.94 -7.22
C LYS A 102 13.57 -11.96 -7.36
N ILE A 103 13.09 -11.79 -8.59
CA ILE A 103 11.69 -11.99 -8.96
C ILE A 103 11.49 -13.42 -9.44
N THR A 104 10.27 -13.96 -9.33
CA THR A 104 10.00 -15.27 -9.96
C THR A 104 9.67 -15.11 -11.44
N ARG A 105 9.79 -16.20 -12.21
CA ARG A 105 9.41 -16.20 -13.63
C ARG A 105 7.93 -15.89 -13.84
N GLU A 106 7.07 -16.41 -12.97
CA GLU A 106 5.63 -16.11 -13.00
C GLU A 106 5.36 -14.61 -12.78
N GLU A 107 6.08 -13.97 -11.85
CA GLU A 107 5.95 -12.53 -11.64
C GLU A 107 6.38 -11.76 -12.89
N PHE A 108 7.49 -12.14 -13.51
CA PHE A 108 7.98 -11.50 -14.72
C PHE A 108 6.98 -11.59 -15.89
N GLU A 109 6.38 -12.76 -16.11
CA GLU A 109 5.46 -13.00 -17.24
C GLU A 109 4.09 -12.34 -17.08
N ASN A 110 3.66 -12.06 -15.85
CA ASN A 110 2.32 -11.54 -15.53
C ASN A 110 2.31 -10.07 -15.07
N SER A 111 3.38 -9.33 -15.35
CA SER A 111 3.54 -7.94 -14.91
C SER A 111 3.99 -7.04 -16.06
N ASP A 112 3.74 -5.74 -15.92
CA ASP A 112 4.32 -4.73 -16.81
C ASP A 112 5.68 -4.28 -16.25
N ILE A 113 6.74 -4.30 -17.06
CA ILE A 113 8.04 -3.74 -16.66
C ILE A 113 7.95 -2.21 -16.64
N ILE A 114 8.41 -1.59 -15.55
CA ILE A 114 8.61 -0.15 -15.43
C ILE A 114 10.08 0.14 -15.06
N GLY A 115 10.76 0.97 -15.86
CA GLY A 115 12.20 1.22 -15.75
C GLY A 115 13.03 0.26 -16.59
N ASN A 116 14.19 -0.16 -16.07
CA ASN A 116 15.13 -1.02 -16.80
C ASN A 116 14.64 -2.48 -16.90
N GLU A 117 15.08 -3.17 -17.96
CA GLU A 117 14.74 -4.57 -18.18
C GLU A 117 15.39 -5.49 -17.13
N PHE A 118 14.63 -6.52 -16.73
CA PHE A 118 15.15 -7.60 -15.89
C PHE A 118 15.97 -8.57 -16.75
N GLU A 119 17.09 -9.01 -16.19
CA GLU A 119 17.98 -9.97 -16.82
C GLU A 119 17.78 -11.36 -16.21
N SER A 120 18.34 -12.39 -16.86
CA SER A 120 18.22 -13.78 -16.39
C SER A 120 18.76 -13.99 -14.97
N GLU A 121 19.73 -13.19 -14.54
CA GLU A 121 20.27 -13.22 -13.16
C GLU A 121 19.32 -12.63 -12.11
N ASP A 122 18.40 -11.75 -12.52
CA ASP A 122 17.39 -11.17 -11.64
C ASP A 122 16.21 -12.12 -11.38
N ILE A 123 16.11 -13.20 -12.16
CA ILE A 123 15.00 -14.16 -12.09
C ILE A 123 15.44 -15.41 -11.32
N GLY A 124 14.70 -15.74 -10.26
CA GLY A 124 14.90 -16.91 -9.42
C GLY A 124 13.75 -17.91 -9.52
N GLU A 125 13.98 -19.13 -9.00
CA GLU A 125 12.92 -20.13 -8.83
C GLU A 125 12.03 -19.83 -7.62
N GLU A 126 12.63 -19.25 -6.57
CA GLU A 126 11.95 -18.89 -5.33
C GLU A 126 11.89 -17.39 -5.09
N LEU A 127 10.88 -16.97 -4.35
CA LEU A 127 10.69 -15.59 -3.93
C LEU A 127 11.75 -15.19 -2.89
N SER A 128 12.47 -14.12 -3.16
CA SER A 128 13.51 -13.60 -2.26
C SER A 128 13.31 -12.11 -1.97
N ARG A 129 12.94 -11.78 -0.72
CA ARG A 129 12.71 -10.39 -0.26
C ARG A 129 14.00 -9.75 0.23
N CYS A 130 14.16 -8.47 -0.08
CA CYS A 130 15.19 -7.67 0.55
C CYS A 130 14.80 -7.39 2.01
N GLU A 131 15.71 -7.65 2.92
CA GLU A 131 15.61 -7.16 4.29
C GLU A 131 16.18 -5.74 4.41
N ASN A 132 15.64 -4.94 5.33
CA ASN A 132 16.22 -3.65 5.76
C ASN A 132 16.41 -2.58 4.66
N ILE A 133 15.53 -2.51 3.66
CA ILE A 133 15.56 -1.44 2.65
C ILE A 133 15.34 -0.06 3.29
N LEU A 134 14.31 0.05 4.13
CA LEU A 134 14.14 1.14 5.08
C LEU A 134 14.62 0.66 6.47
N GLU A 135 14.97 1.56 7.39
CA GLU A 135 15.38 1.18 8.75
C GLU A 135 14.30 0.35 9.46
N SER A 136 14.73 -0.66 10.23
CA SER A 136 13.86 -1.56 10.95
C SER A 136 13.49 -0.98 12.31
N GLU A 137 12.45 -0.16 12.34
CA GLU A 137 11.73 -0.02 13.59
C GLU A 137 10.91 -1.31 13.78
N LYS A 138 11.09 -1.95 14.94
CA LYS A 138 10.09 -2.91 15.41
C LYS A 138 8.81 -2.11 15.57
N THR A 139 7.94 -2.16 14.57
CA THR A 139 6.61 -1.60 14.67
C THR A 139 5.86 -2.45 15.69
N ASP A 140 5.40 -1.82 16.76
CA ASP A 140 4.49 -2.48 17.68
C ASP A 140 3.18 -2.84 16.96
N GLU A 141 2.38 -3.72 17.58
CA GLU A 141 1.14 -4.19 16.97
C GLU A 141 0.13 -3.05 16.75
N TRP A 142 0.16 -2.00 17.59
CA TRP A 142 -0.68 -0.82 17.45
C TRP A 142 -0.35 -0.07 16.16
N GLU A 143 0.92 0.24 15.90
CA GLU A 143 1.39 0.85 14.66
C GLU A 143 0.98 0.01 13.44
N SER A 144 1.09 -1.31 13.57
CA SER A 144 0.67 -2.26 12.54
C SER A 144 -0.84 -2.17 12.23
N MET A 145 -1.69 -1.86 13.21
CA MET A 145 -3.13 -1.69 12.98
C MET A 145 -3.47 -0.42 12.21
N LYS A 146 -2.65 0.65 12.27
CA LYS A 146 -2.97 1.94 11.64
C LYS A 146 -3.31 1.80 10.16
N ARG A 147 -2.51 1.05 9.39
CA ARG A 147 -2.74 0.83 7.94
C ARG A 147 -4.08 0.14 7.64
N LEU A 148 -4.62 -0.64 8.58
CA LEU A 148 -5.83 -1.42 8.35
C LEU A 148 -7.08 -0.54 8.27
N PHE A 149 -7.10 0.64 8.91
CA PHE A 149 -8.18 1.61 8.73
C PHE A 149 -8.31 2.04 7.27
N HIS A 150 -7.22 2.49 6.66
CA HIS A 150 -7.19 2.85 5.24
C HIS A 150 -7.58 1.66 4.36
N ARG A 151 -6.96 0.49 4.60
CA ARG A 151 -7.24 -0.73 3.84
C ARG A 151 -8.72 -1.13 3.92
N SER A 152 -9.33 -1.06 5.09
CA SER A 152 -10.75 -1.35 5.30
C SER A 152 -11.62 -0.41 4.45
N LEU A 153 -11.39 0.91 4.52
CA LEU A 153 -12.14 1.91 3.75
C LEU A 153 -12.02 1.69 2.25
N ILE A 154 -10.80 1.55 1.72
CA ILE A 154 -10.63 1.41 0.26
C ILE A 154 -11.22 0.11 -0.28
N LYS A 155 -11.22 -0.98 0.50
CA LYS A 155 -11.89 -2.23 0.10
C LYS A 155 -13.40 -2.04 0.10
N TRP A 156 -13.97 -1.39 1.12
CA TRP A 156 -15.39 -1.07 1.17
C TRP A 156 -15.82 -0.18 -0.01
N LEU A 157 -15.13 0.96 -0.19
CA LEU A 157 -15.38 1.92 -1.27
C LEU A 157 -15.14 1.33 -2.67
N GLY A 158 -14.29 0.31 -2.77
CA GLY A 158 -14.09 -0.50 -3.97
C GLY A 158 -15.14 -1.59 -4.21
N GLY A 159 -16.22 -1.63 -3.40
CA GLY A 159 -17.31 -2.61 -3.52
C GLY A 159 -17.04 -3.97 -2.90
N LYS A 160 -15.88 -4.17 -2.25
CA LYS A 160 -15.53 -5.42 -1.54
C LYS A 160 -15.95 -5.30 -0.06
N THR A 161 -17.25 -5.16 0.15
CA THR A 161 -17.85 -4.82 1.47
C THR A 161 -17.51 -5.83 2.55
N GLU A 162 -17.62 -7.14 2.28
CA GLU A 162 -17.25 -8.20 3.23
C GLU A 162 -15.76 -8.13 3.62
N SER A 163 -14.88 -7.87 2.65
CA SER A 163 -13.44 -7.71 2.92
C SER A 163 -13.16 -6.45 3.75
N GLY A 164 -13.83 -5.33 3.44
CA GLY A 164 -13.75 -4.11 4.23
C GLY A 164 -14.15 -4.34 5.68
N TYR A 165 -15.29 -5.00 5.90
CA TYR A 165 -15.75 -5.37 7.24
C TYR A 165 -14.82 -6.33 7.98
N SER A 166 -14.33 -7.37 7.30
CA SER A 166 -13.43 -8.34 7.90
C SER A 166 -12.15 -7.68 8.42
N ILE A 167 -11.64 -6.68 7.69
CA ILE A 167 -10.46 -5.91 8.11
C ILE A 167 -10.80 -5.02 9.30
N LEU A 168 -11.96 -4.36 9.31
CA LEU A 168 -12.38 -3.54 10.46
C LEU A 168 -12.55 -4.40 11.74
N LYS A 169 -13.07 -5.62 11.57
CA LYS A 169 -13.19 -6.60 12.63
C LYS A 169 -11.83 -7.01 13.19
N GLU A 170 -10.81 -7.16 12.35
CA GLU A 170 -9.43 -7.45 12.79
C GLU A 170 -8.92 -6.39 13.77
N ILE A 171 -9.11 -5.11 13.46
CA ILE A 171 -8.73 -3.98 14.33
C ILE A 171 -9.51 -4.03 15.65
N THR A 172 -10.81 -4.30 15.57
CA THR A 172 -11.69 -4.34 16.75
C THR A 172 -11.37 -5.52 17.66
N ASP A 173 -11.14 -6.70 17.10
CA ASP A 173 -10.75 -7.90 17.84
C ASP A 173 -9.39 -7.68 18.54
N PHE A 174 -8.44 -7.02 17.86
CA PHE A 174 -7.18 -6.60 18.48
C PHE A 174 -7.40 -5.68 19.68
N MET A 175 -8.18 -4.61 19.53
CA MET A 175 -8.45 -3.67 20.64
C MET A 175 -9.17 -4.35 21.81
N LYS A 176 -10.10 -5.28 21.54
CA LYS A 176 -10.75 -6.10 22.59
C LYS A 176 -9.75 -6.98 23.32
N ASN A 177 -8.79 -7.59 22.62
CA ASN A 177 -7.71 -8.37 23.24
C ASN A 177 -6.81 -7.50 24.13
N GLU A 178 -6.59 -6.24 23.73
CA GLU A 178 -5.92 -5.20 24.53
C GLU A 178 -6.81 -4.61 25.64
N LYS A 179 -7.99 -5.20 25.89
CA LYS A 179 -8.95 -4.82 26.94
C LYS A 179 -9.51 -3.40 26.78
N ILE A 180 -9.53 -2.88 25.56
CA ILE A 180 -10.27 -1.66 25.23
C ILE A 180 -11.76 -2.00 25.17
N ASP A 181 -12.57 -1.21 25.89
CA ASP A 181 -14.02 -1.33 25.86
C ASP A 181 -14.55 -0.73 24.56
N ILE A 182 -14.98 -1.60 23.65
CA ILE A 182 -15.56 -1.23 22.36
C ILE A 182 -16.80 -2.12 22.10
N PRO A 183 -17.92 -1.53 21.66
CA PRO A 183 -19.14 -2.27 21.35
C PRO A 183 -18.94 -3.38 20.30
N ASP A 184 -19.87 -4.33 20.28
CA ASP A 184 -20.03 -5.24 19.16
C ASP A 184 -20.58 -4.49 17.93
N PHE A 185 -20.28 -5.01 16.74
CA PHE A 185 -20.70 -4.40 15.48
C PHE A 185 -22.22 -4.40 15.33
N SER A 186 -22.73 -3.23 14.93
CA SER A 186 -24.14 -3.01 14.63
C SER A 186 -24.55 -3.57 13.27
N GLY A 187 -23.59 -3.75 12.36
CA GLY A 187 -23.86 -4.09 10.96
C GLY A 187 -23.99 -2.89 10.04
N ASP A 188 -23.95 -1.65 10.56
CA ASP A 188 -23.74 -0.43 9.78
C ASP A 188 -22.24 -0.07 9.74
N TYR A 189 -21.64 -0.19 8.55
CA TYR A 189 -20.19 -0.10 8.40
C TYR A 189 -19.69 1.30 8.72
N LYS A 190 -20.47 2.32 8.35
CA LYS A 190 -20.09 3.71 8.57
C LYS A 190 -20.14 4.05 10.06
N HIS A 191 -21.11 3.50 10.78
CA HIS A 191 -21.19 3.63 12.23
C HIS A 191 -20.06 2.85 12.92
N ASP A 192 -19.93 1.55 12.61
CA ASP A 192 -18.96 0.66 13.23
C ASP A 192 -17.52 1.17 13.00
N PHE A 193 -17.21 1.66 11.79
CA PHE A 193 -15.90 2.26 11.49
C PHE A 193 -15.60 3.48 12.34
N ARG A 194 -16.58 4.37 12.51
CA ARG A 194 -16.43 5.60 13.31
C ARG A 194 -16.16 5.26 14.77
N VAL A 195 -16.92 4.33 15.34
CA VAL A 195 -16.73 3.86 16.71
C VAL A 195 -15.34 3.25 16.88
N THR A 196 -14.93 2.34 15.99
CA THR A 196 -13.58 1.75 16.03
C THR A 196 -12.47 2.79 15.94
N LEU A 197 -12.60 3.78 15.04
CA LEU A 197 -11.61 4.84 14.87
C LEU A 197 -11.50 5.74 16.11
N GLU A 198 -12.63 6.12 16.70
CA GLU A 198 -12.67 6.95 17.91
C GLU A 198 -12.06 6.21 19.11
N SER A 199 -12.42 4.94 19.31
CA SER A 199 -11.83 4.09 20.35
C SER A 199 -10.31 3.92 20.18
N TYR A 200 -9.84 3.72 18.95
CA TYR A 200 -8.41 3.59 18.65
C TYR A 200 -7.65 4.90 18.93
N ASN A 201 -8.21 6.04 18.48
CA ASN A 201 -7.61 7.35 18.69
C ASN A 201 -7.58 7.78 20.17
N ALA A 202 -8.46 7.24 21.01
CA ALA A 202 -8.41 7.52 22.44
C ALA A 202 -7.15 6.96 23.12
N VAL A 203 -6.49 5.95 22.54
CA VAL A 203 -5.36 5.25 23.18
C VAL A 203 -4.03 5.32 22.42
N SER A 204 -4.04 5.25 21.08
CA SER A 204 -2.81 5.21 20.28
C SER A 204 -2.61 6.47 19.43
N GLN A 205 -3.69 7.18 19.10
CA GLN A 205 -3.71 8.37 18.24
C GLN A 205 -3.07 8.18 16.85
N LEU A 206 -3.89 8.31 15.81
CA LEU A 206 -3.36 8.44 14.45
C LEU A 206 -2.68 9.82 14.27
N GLU A 207 -1.54 9.83 13.60
CA GLU A 207 -0.89 11.09 13.22
C GLU A 207 -1.81 11.95 12.37
N GLN A 208 -1.78 13.27 12.57
CA GLN A 208 -2.72 14.20 11.95
C GLN A 208 -2.78 14.09 10.42
N LYS A 209 -1.62 13.88 9.76
CA LYS A 209 -1.57 13.72 8.29
C LYS A 209 -2.36 12.48 7.85
N TYR A 210 -2.10 11.34 8.48
CA TYR A 210 -2.79 10.09 8.17
C TYR A 210 -4.27 10.13 8.57
N TYR A 211 -4.59 10.68 9.75
CA TYR A 211 -5.96 10.86 10.20
C TYR A 211 -6.79 11.68 9.20
N SER A 212 -6.21 12.73 8.62
CA SER A 212 -6.87 13.54 7.59
C SER A 212 -7.18 12.73 6.32
N VAL A 213 -6.29 11.80 5.92
CA VAL A 213 -6.56 10.87 4.80
C VAL A 213 -7.74 9.96 5.14
N ILE A 214 -7.78 9.41 6.36
CA ILE A 214 -8.88 8.56 6.82
C ILE A 214 -10.21 9.31 6.82
N GLU A 215 -10.25 10.53 7.35
CA GLU A 215 -11.48 11.35 7.35
C GLU A 215 -11.98 11.67 5.93
N ASN A 216 -11.06 11.97 5.01
CA ASN A 216 -11.42 12.24 3.61
C ASN A 216 -12.05 11.02 2.93
N LEU A 217 -11.51 9.82 3.18
CA LEU A 217 -12.09 8.57 2.67
C LEU A 217 -13.41 8.24 3.35
N TYR A 218 -13.50 8.42 4.68
CA TYR A 218 -14.71 8.18 5.45
C TYR A 218 -15.88 9.05 4.97
N ALA A 219 -15.62 10.30 4.58
CA ALA A 219 -16.64 11.21 4.05
C ALA A 219 -17.32 10.70 2.76
N LEU A 220 -16.76 9.67 2.12
CA LEU A 220 -17.30 9.03 0.91
C LEU A 220 -18.18 7.80 1.20
N LEU A 221 -18.25 7.34 2.47
CA LEU A 221 -19.17 6.28 2.90
C LEU A 221 -20.62 6.79 2.94
#